data_AF-A0A0L7KTX2-F1
#
_entry.id   AF-A0A0L7KTX2-F1
#
_cell.length_a   1.000
_cell.length_b   1.000
_cell.length_c   1.000
_cell.angle_alpha   90.00
_cell.angle_beta   90.00
_cell.angle_gamma   90.00
#
_symmetry.space_group_name_H-M   'P 1'
#
loop_
_entity.id
_entity.type
_entity.pdbx_description
1 polymer ?
#
loop_
_entity_poly.entity_id
_entity_poly.type
_entity_poly.pdbx_seq_one_letter_code
_entity_poly.pdbx_strand_id
1 'polypeptide(L)'
;MKYFIVFAVALALVNCVEYKEEDIIDSYDDEPVEDRAMCEDDDYEKPTYDIKDAPTLFYKFITDFKKQYKDENEYNTRYGFFYENLKEIIENNKGAGGSTSDINSFADYSDAELAKLTG
;
A
#
# COMPACT_ATOMS: atom_id res chain seq x y z
N MET A 1 -2.25 -36.16 -53.88
CA MET A 1 -3.00 -35.72 -55.08
C MET A 1 -4.19 -34.89 -54.62
N LYS A 2 -4.32 -33.68 -55.20
CA LYS A 2 -5.55 -32.99 -55.67
C LYS A 2 -6.71 -32.88 -54.65
N TYR A 3 -7.17 -31.70 -54.22
CA TYR A 3 -7.68 -30.61 -55.06
C TYR A 3 -7.29 -29.20 -54.57
N PHE A 4 -7.13 -28.33 -55.56
CA PHE A 4 -6.84 -26.90 -55.52
C PHE A 4 -8.13 -26.13 -55.92
N ILE A 5 -8.20 -24.83 -55.55
CA ILE A 5 -8.91 -23.71 -56.23
C ILE A 5 -10.42 -23.55 -55.89
N VAL A 6 -11.02 -22.38 -55.55
CA VAL A 6 -10.63 -20.95 -55.48
C VAL A 6 -11.83 -20.10 -54.98
N PHE A 7 -11.53 -18.99 -54.28
CA PHE A 7 -12.23 -17.68 -54.15
C PHE A 7 -13.68 -17.53 -53.64
N ALA A 8 -13.82 -16.69 -52.61
CA ALA A 8 -14.44 -15.34 -52.65
C ALA A 8 -14.35 -14.74 -51.22
N VAL A 9 -13.41 -13.85 -50.91
CA VAL A 9 -13.47 -12.38 -51.02
C VAL A 9 -14.68 -11.72 -50.33
N ALA A 10 -14.32 -10.88 -49.34
CA ALA A 10 -15.00 -9.74 -48.75
C ALA A 10 -16.16 -9.99 -47.79
N LEU A 11 -15.95 -9.61 -46.53
CA LEU A 11 -16.50 -8.39 -45.91
C LEU A 11 -15.95 -8.35 -44.46
N ALA A 12 -15.11 -7.36 -44.12
CA ALA A 12 -15.48 -6.25 -43.22
C ALA A 12 -16.30 -6.76 -42.01
N LEU A 13 -15.84 -6.73 -40.77
CA LEU A 13 -15.54 -5.55 -39.95
C LEU A 13 -14.50 -6.01 -38.90
N VAL A 14 -13.28 -5.49 -38.84
CA VAL A 14 -12.96 -4.24 -38.14
C VAL A 14 -13.88 -4.03 -36.92
N ASN A 15 -13.79 -4.91 -35.93
CA ASN A 15 -13.98 -4.47 -34.54
C ASN A 15 -12.69 -3.78 -34.09
N CYS A 16 -12.38 -2.66 -34.74
CA CYS A 16 -11.65 -1.60 -34.05
C CYS A 16 -12.65 -1.06 -33.05
N VAL A 17 -12.56 -1.54 -31.80
CA VAL A 17 -13.16 -0.82 -30.69
C VAL A 17 -12.39 0.50 -30.63
N GLU A 18 -13.02 1.51 -31.20
CA GLU A 18 -12.67 2.91 -31.10
C GLU A 18 -12.83 3.29 -29.63
N TYR A 19 -11.72 3.25 -28.88
CA TYR A 19 -11.64 3.92 -27.60
C TYR A 19 -11.68 5.41 -27.91
N LYS A 20 -12.82 6.04 -27.60
CA LYS A 20 -12.90 7.48 -27.51
C LYS A 20 -12.08 7.90 -26.30
N GLU A 21 -10.94 8.52 -26.57
CA GLU A 21 -10.32 9.44 -25.61
C GLU A 21 -11.35 10.54 -25.36
N GLU A 22 -12.09 10.43 -24.26
CA GLU A 22 -12.77 11.58 -23.70
C GLU A 22 -11.69 12.43 -23.04
N ASP A 23 -11.31 13.48 -23.77
CA ASP A 23 -10.68 14.68 -23.22
C ASP A 23 -11.55 15.21 -22.08
N ILE A 24 -11.26 14.78 -20.86
CA ILE A 24 -11.60 15.55 -19.66
C ILE A 24 -10.31 16.23 -19.23
N ILE A 25 -9.94 17.25 -20.01
CA ILE A 25 -9.31 18.43 -19.43
C ILE A 25 -10.45 19.09 -18.65
N ASP A 26 -10.63 18.69 -17.39
CA ASP A 26 -11.38 19.51 -16.46
C ASP A 26 -10.50 20.73 -16.25
N SER A 27 -10.81 21.77 -17.02
CA SER A 27 -10.25 23.10 -16.86
C SER A 27 -10.33 23.42 -15.37
N TYR A 28 -9.19 23.75 -14.77
CA TYR A 28 -9.16 24.35 -13.45
C TYR A 28 -9.99 25.63 -13.52
N ASP A 29 -11.28 25.50 -13.24
CA ASP A 29 -12.14 26.61 -12.90
C ASP A 29 -11.55 27.18 -11.63
N ASP A 30 -10.95 28.35 -11.78
CA ASP A 30 -10.41 29.24 -10.75
C ASP A 30 -11.60 29.81 -9.95
N GLU A 31 -12.44 28.91 -9.41
CA GLU A 31 -13.40 29.20 -8.37
C GLU A 31 -12.58 29.60 -7.13
N PRO A 32 -12.81 30.77 -6.54
CA PRO A 32 -12.09 31.19 -5.36
C PRO A 32 -12.29 30.12 -4.29
N VAL A 33 -11.19 29.49 -3.85
CA VAL A 33 -11.19 28.48 -2.79
C VAL A 33 -11.43 29.14 -1.43
N GLU A 34 -12.53 29.88 -1.31
CA GLU A 34 -13.11 30.20 -0.01
C GLU A 34 -13.81 28.92 0.47
N ASP A 35 -13.24 28.33 1.52
CA ASP A 35 -13.62 27.09 2.23
C ASP A 35 -12.68 25.88 2.07
N ARG A 36 -11.43 26.11 1.63
CA ARG A 36 -10.35 25.12 1.83
C ARG A 36 -9.76 25.20 3.24
N ALA A 37 -10.56 24.92 4.27
CA ALA A 37 -10.07 24.46 5.57
C ALA A 37 -11.23 23.93 6.43
N MET A 38 -11.97 22.93 5.95
CA MET A 38 -12.31 21.88 6.90
C MET A 38 -11.04 21.08 7.13
N CYS A 39 -10.32 21.43 8.19
CA CYS A 39 -9.66 20.42 8.99
C CYS A 39 -10.83 19.59 9.54
N GLU A 40 -11.33 18.62 8.77
CA GLU A 40 -12.15 17.58 9.37
C GLU A 40 -11.22 16.92 10.39
N ASP A 41 -11.46 17.22 11.66
CA ASP A 41 -10.95 16.45 12.79
C ASP A 41 -11.59 15.06 12.64
N ASP A 42 -11.07 14.26 11.71
CA ASP A 42 -11.34 12.84 11.68
C ASP A 42 -10.77 12.33 13.00
N ASP A 43 -11.66 12.02 13.95
CA ASP A 43 -11.37 11.52 15.29
C ASP A 43 -10.84 10.09 15.19
N TYR A 44 -9.77 9.92 14.40
CA TYR A 44 -9.07 8.68 14.20
C TYR A 44 -8.29 8.38 15.48
N GLU A 45 -8.90 7.56 16.34
CA GLU A 45 -8.25 7.09 17.55
C GLU A 45 -6.92 6.41 17.21
N LYS A 46 -5.85 6.84 17.89
CA LYS A 46 -4.52 6.28 17.66
C LYS A 46 -4.49 4.80 18.07
N PRO A 47 -3.90 3.90 17.26
CA PRO A 47 -3.69 2.52 17.65
C PRO A 47 -2.91 2.44 18.96
N THR A 48 -3.42 1.62 19.87
CA THR A 48 -2.78 1.32 21.15
C THR A 48 -2.39 -0.16 21.20
N TYR A 49 -1.14 -0.43 21.57
CA TYR A 49 -0.61 -1.79 21.70
C TYR A 49 0.00 -1.99 23.09
N ASP A 50 -0.10 -3.20 23.63
CA ASP A 50 0.74 -3.64 24.75
C ASP A 50 1.96 -4.38 24.17
N ILE A 51 3.15 -4.03 24.65
CA ILE A 51 4.40 -4.69 24.26
C ILE A 51 4.39 -6.19 24.61
N LYS A 52 3.60 -6.62 25.61
CA LYS A 52 3.42 -8.03 25.97
C LYS A 52 2.73 -8.83 24.87
N ASP A 53 1.95 -8.17 24.03
CA ASP A 53 1.23 -8.79 22.92
C ASP A 53 2.09 -8.92 21.66
N ALA A 54 3.36 -8.48 21.69
CA ALA A 54 4.26 -8.52 20.54
C ALA A 54 4.34 -9.89 19.83
N PRO A 55 4.38 -11.06 20.52
CA PRO A 55 4.36 -12.35 19.83
C PRO A 55 3.09 -12.57 19.00
N THR A 56 1.92 -12.21 19.56
CA THR A 56 0.62 -12.34 18.89
C THR A 56 0.48 -11.33 17.75
N LEU A 57 0.92 -10.09 17.96
CA LEU A 57 0.92 -9.04 16.95
C LEU A 57 1.85 -9.37 15.79
N PHE A 58 3.02 -9.98 16.05
CA PHE A 58 3.93 -10.41 15.00
C PHE A 58 3.33 -11.53 14.15
N TYR A 59 2.65 -12.50 14.79
CA TYR A 59 1.93 -13.54 14.06
C TYR A 59 0.83 -12.96 13.15
N LYS A 60 0.06 -12.00 13.67
CA LYS A 60 -0.95 -11.27 12.88
C LYS A 60 -0.29 -10.51 11.73
N PHE A 61 0.78 -9.77 11.98
CA PHE A 61 1.56 -9.04 10.98
C PHE A 61 2.04 -9.95 9.84
N ILE A 62 2.63 -11.10 10.15
CA ILE A 62 3.07 -12.08 9.14
C ILE A 62 1.90 -12.51 8.26
N THR A 63 0.73 -12.75 8.88
CA THR A 63 -0.47 -13.21 8.19
C THR A 63 -1.06 -12.12 7.29
N ASP A 64 -1.24 -10.92 7.84
CA ASP A 64 -1.86 -9.78 7.15
C ASP A 64 -1.04 -9.32 5.94
N PHE A 65 0.28 -9.23 6.12
CA PHE A 65 1.21 -8.80 5.06
C PHE A 65 1.81 -9.96 4.27
N LYS A 66 1.33 -11.19 4.51
CA LYS A 66 1.75 -12.42 3.82
C LYS A 66 3.28 -12.58 3.78
N LYS A 67 3.94 -12.26 4.89
CA LYS A 67 5.40 -12.33 5.02
C LYS A 67 5.85 -13.79 4.96
N GLN A 68 6.97 -14.01 4.28
CA GLN A 68 7.62 -15.31 4.21
C GLN A 68 9.10 -15.10 4.51
N TYR A 69 9.60 -15.82 5.51
CA TYR A 69 11.00 -15.80 5.89
C TYR A 69 11.65 -17.11 5.48
N LYS A 70 12.90 -17.03 5.03
CA LYS A 70 13.64 -18.15 4.46
C LYS A 70 13.89 -19.25 5.47
N ASP A 71 14.21 -18.89 6.71
CA ASP A 71 14.61 -19.80 7.77
C ASP A 71 14.30 -19.21 9.16
N GLU A 72 14.51 -20.01 10.19
CA GLU A 72 14.28 -19.63 11.59
C GLU A 72 15.17 -18.47 12.03
N ASN A 73 16.39 -18.36 11.48
CA ASN A 73 17.29 -17.27 11.81
C ASN A 73 16.76 -15.93 11.27
N GLU A 74 16.27 -15.91 10.04
CA GLU A 74 15.58 -14.73 9.50
C GLU A 74 14.29 -14.42 10.29
N TYR A 75 13.47 -15.42 10.61
CA TYR A 75 12.27 -15.24 11.44
C TYR A 75 12.60 -14.54 12.77
N ASN A 76 13.62 -15.03 13.48
CA ASN A 76 14.03 -14.45 14.77
C ASN A 76 14.59 -13.03 14.60
N THR A 77 15.35 -12.78 13.53
CA THR A 77 15.86 -11.45 13.21
C THR A 77 14.72 -10.46 12.95
N ARG A 78 13.74 -10.86 12.13
CA ARG A 78 12.56 -10.06 11.76
C ARG A 78 11.65 -9.80 12.95
N TYR A 79 11.48 -10.78 13.84
CA TYR A 79 10.79 -10.58 15.11
C TYR A 79 11.50 -9.55 15.99
N GLY A 80 12.84 -9.59 16.05
CA GLY A 80 13.63 -8.60 16.77
C GLY A 80 13.38 -7.17 16.27
N PHE A 81 13.42 -6.95 14.95
CA PHE A 81 13.12 -5.64 14.38
C PHE A 81 11.67 -5.21 14.61
N PHE A 82 10.73 -6.14 14.43
CA PHE A 82 9.32 -5.87 14.74
C PHE A 82 9.10 -5.45 16.18
N TYR A 83 9.76 -6.12 17.14
CA TYR A 83 9.63 -5.80 18.56
C TYR A 83 10.14 -4.40 18.89
N GLU A 84 11.29 -4.00 18.32
CA GLU A 84 11.82 -2.65 18.52
C GLU A 84 10.93 -1.59 17.86
N ASN A 85 10.51 -1.80 16.61
CA ASN A 85 9.61 -0.88 15.91
C ASN A 85 8.25 -0.74 16.60
N LEU A 86 7.74 -1.83 17.21
CA LEU A 86 6.51 -1.77 18.00
C LEU A 86 6.66 -0.86 19.23
N LYS A 87 7.81 -0.86 19.91
CA LYS A 87 8.05 0.08 21.02
C LYS A 87 8.03 1.52 20.53
N GLU A 88 8.63 1.78 19.38
CA GLU A 88 8.65 3.12 18.79
C GLU A 88 7.24 3.58 18.41
N ILE A 89 6.43 2.71 17.79
CA ILE A 89 5.02 2.99 17.50
C ILE A 89 4.26 3.34 18.78
N ILE A 90 4.41 2.52 19.84
CA ILE A 90 3.76 2.76 21.14
C ILE A 90 4.19 4.11 21.72
N GLU A 91 5.47 4.45 21.65
CA GLU A 91 5.99 5.72 22.19
C GLU A 91 5.51 6.93 21.38
N ASN A 92 5.60 6.87 20.05
CA ASN A 92 5.17 7.92 19.14
C ASN A 92 3.68 8.26 19.31
N ASN A 93 2.85 7.24 19.59
CA ASN A 93 1.42 7.41 19.76
C ASN A 93 1.00 7.95 21.14
N LYS A 94 1.89 7.98 22.16
CA LYS A 94 1.56 8.58 23.47
C LYS A 94 1.42 10.11 23.40
N GLY A 95 2.05 10.75 22.41
CA GLY A 95 2.04 12.20 22.27
C GLY A 95 0.73 12.73 21.71
N ALA A 96 0.40 13.99 22.05
CA ALA A 96 -0.73 14.73 21.48
C ALA A 96 -0.48 15.28 20.06
N GLY A 97 0.62 14.86 19.40
CA GLY A 97 0.95 15.31 18.04
C GLY A 97 -0.08 14.82 17.02
N GLY A 98 -0.22 15.55 15.90
CA GLY A 98 -1.17 15.22 14.84
C GLY A 98 -0.78 14.02 13.96
N SER A 99 0.37 13.39 14.21
CA SER A 99 0.81 12.17 13.51
C SER A 99 0.54 10.93 14.35
N THR A 100 0.16 9.86 13.67
CA THR A 100 -0.09 8.53 14.25
C THR A 100 0.77 7.49 13.53
N SER A 101 1.42 6.63 14.30
CA SER A 101 2.16 5.46 13.81
C SER A 101 1.32 4.19 13.97
N ASP A 102 1.46 3.24 13.06
CA ASP A 102 0.73 1.98 13.06
C ASP A 102 1.64 0.85 12.53
N ILE A 103 1.32 -0.40 12.87
CA ILE A 103 1.95 -1.59 12.30
C ILE A 103 1.61 -1.65 10.80
N ASN A 104 2.62 -1.44 9.96
CA ASN A 104 2.50 -1.48 8.51
C ASN A 104 3.44 -2.53 7.89
N SER A 105 3.47 -2.65 6.57
CA SER A 105 4.28 -3.66 5.85
C SER A 105 5.78 -3.57 6.09
N PHE A 106 6.29 -2.49 6.67
CA PHE A 106 7.70 -2.27 6.98
C PHE A 106 8.02 -2.43 8.47
N ALA A 107 7.05 -2.85 9.29
CA ALA A 107 7.25 -2.99 10.73
C ALA A 107 8.36 -3.98 11.10
N ASP A 108 8.81 -4.88 10.21
CA ASP A 108 9.91 -5.83 10.44
C ASP A 108 11.25 -5.41 9.79
N TYR A 109 11.39 -4.15 9.40
CA TYR A 109 12.61 -3.61 8.79
C TYR A 109 13.49 -2.94 9.85
N SER A 110 14.79 -3.02 9.65
CA SER A 110 15.75 -2.16 10.34
C SER A 110 15.86 -0.78 9.67
N ASP A 111 16.33 0.23 10.41
CA ASP A 111 16.60 1.57 9.87
C ASP A 111 17.49 1.54 8.62
N ALA A 112 18.51 0.69 8.63
CA ALA A 112 19.44 0.54 7.51
C ALA A 112 18.77 -0.07 6.26
N GLU A 113 17.73 -0.90 6.44
CA GLU A 113 16.94 -1.43 5.33
C GLU A 113 15.93 -0.39 4.83
N LEU A 114 15.27 0.33 5.73
CA LEU A 114 14.37 1.44 5.39
C LEU A 114 15.11 2.55 4.62
N ALA A 115 16.30 2.95 5.07
CA ALA A 115 17.10 3.97 4.42
C ALA A 115 17.42 3.63 2.96
N LYS A 116 17.64 2.34 2.65
CA LYS A 116 17.89 1.88 1.27
C LYS A 116 16.65 1.99 0.37
N LEU A 117 15.46 2.03 0.96
CA LEU A 117 14.20 2.23 0.23
C LEU A 117 13.88 3.71 0.02
N THR A 118 14.31 4.58 0.93
CA THR A 118 13.96 6.01 0.92
C THR A 118 15.00 6.91 0.25
N GLY A 119 16.26 6.46 0.12
CA GLY A 119 17.31 7.16 -0.62
C GLY A 119 18.07 8.19 0.18
#